data_AF-A0A5D0HXD7-F1
#
_entry.id   AF-A0A5D0HXD7-F1
#
_cell.length_a   1.000
_cell.length_b   1.000
_cell.length_c   1.000
_cell.angle_alpha   90.00
_cell.angle_beta   90.00
_cell.angle_gamma   90.00
#
_symmetry.space_group_name_H-M   'P 1'
#
loop_
_entity.id
_entity.type
_entity.pdbx_description
1 polymer ?
#
loop_
_entity_poly.entity_id
_entity_poly.type
_entity_poly.pdbx_seq_one_letter_code
_entity_poly.pdbx_strand_id
1 'polypeptide(L)'
;ILVQENDYVKAGMPLSDGSITPNDILNIKGPSAVQQYLVNEVQEVYRLQGVKINDKHFEVVVRQMMRKVRIIDSGDTIFLED
;
A
#
# COMPACT_ATOMS: atom_id res chain seq x y z
N ILE A 1 13.74 -5.17 -17.47
CA ILE A 1 14.39 -4.02 -16.80
C ILE A 1 13.78 -2.77 -17.42
N LEU A 2 13.18 -1.90 -16.62
CA LEU A 2 12.37 -0.76 -17.08
C LEU A 2 13.15 0.58 -17.09
N VAL A 3 14.39 0.58 -16.60
CA VAL A 3 15.25 1.76 -16.47
C VAL A 3 16.60 1.53 -17.13
N GLN A 4 17.22 2.58 -17.65
CA GLN A 4 18.56 2.55 -18.21
C GLN A 4 19.60 3.18 -17.29
N GLU A 5 20.88 2.88 -17.57
CA GLU A 5 22.00 3.50 -16.87
C GLU A 5 21.98 5.01 -17.12
N ASN A 6 22.09 5.80 -16.03
CA ASN A 6 21.93 7.26 -15.97
C ASN A 6 20.48 7.80 -15.96
N ASP A 7 19.45 6.95 -15.86
CA ASP A 7 18.08 7.44 -15.65
C ASP A 7 17.90 8.04 -14.24
N TYR A 8 17.22 9.17 -14.18
CA TYR A 8 16.82 9.78 -12.91
C TYR A 8 15.57 9.09 -12.36
N VAL A 9 15.73 8.26 -11.33
CA VAL A 9 14.64 7.53 -10.69
C VAL A 9 14.20 8.21 -9.40
N LYS A 10 12.88 8.25 -9.16
CA LYS A 10 12.28 8.72 -7.90
C LYS A 10 11.86 7.53 -7.04
N ALA A 11 11.82 7.73 -5.73
CA ALA A 11 11.36 6.71 -4.78
C ALA A 11 9.96 6.20 -5.17
N GLY A 12 9.84 4.88 -5.35
CA GLY A 12 8.58 4.22 -5.71
C GLY A 12 8.33 4.06 -7.21
N MET A 13 9.34 4.33 -8.05
CA MET A 13 9.35 4.02 -9.47
C MET A 13 9.80 2.56 -9.70
N PRO A 14 9.05 1.76 -10.47
CA PRO A 14 9.41 0.36 -10.72
C PRO A 14 10.66 0.27 -11.60
N LEU A 15 11.62 -0.56 -11.18
CA LEU A 15 12.89 -0.79 -11.91
C LEU A 15 12.84 -2.06 -12.79
N SER A 16 11.94 -2.97 -12.46
CA SER A 16 11.68 -4.22 -13.16
C SER A 16 10.19 -4.46 -13.31
N ASP A 17 9.84 -5.34 -14.23
CA ASP A 17 8.47 -5.81 -14.39
C ASP A 17 8.06 -6.70 -13.21
N GLY A 18 6.77 -6.77 -12.90
CA GLY A 18 6.22 -7.55 -11.80
C GLY A 18 5.22 -6.80 -10.92
N SER A 19 4.61 -7.53 -9.99
CA SER A 19 3.65 -6.95 -9.05
C SER A 19 4.36 -6.17 -7.95
N ILE A 20 3.80 -5.00 -7.62
CA ILE A 20 4.29 -4.16 -6.52
C ILE A 20 3.63 -4.67 -5.24
N THR A 21 4.41 -4.88 -4.18
CA THR A 21 3.83 -5.33 -2.92
C THR A 21 3.21 -4.15 -2.15
N PRO A 22 2.09 -4.35 -1.43
CA PRO A 22 1.51 -3.32 -0.57
C PRO A 22 2.48 -2.77 0.48
N ASN A 23 3.40 -3.62 0.99
CA ASN A 23 4.39 -3.21 1.98
C ASN A 23 5.38 -2.20 1.39
N ASP A 24 5.82 -2.39 0.15
CA ASP A 24 6.72 -1.44 -0.52
C ASP A 24 6.02 -0.10 -0.75
N ILE A 25 4.74 -0.13 -1.16
CA ILE A 25 3.94 1.08 -1.32
C ILE A 25 3.78 1.81 0.01
N LEU A 26 3.49 1.09 1.09
CA LEU A 26 3.34 1.68 2.43
C LEU A 26 4.63 2.37 2.89
N ASN A 27 5.77 1.71 2.74
CA ASN A 27 7.06 2.23 3.19
C ASN A 27 7.55 3.42 2.36
N ILE A 28 7.22 3.46 1.06
CA ILE A 28 7.76 4.47 0.14
C ILE A 28 6.77 5.62 -0.11
N LYS A 29 5.50 5.31 -0.36
CA LYS A 29 4.46 6.26 -0.76
C LYS A 29 3.47 6.57 0.38
N GLY A 30 3.52 5.81 1.47
CA GLY A 30 2.72 6.06 2.67
C GLY A 30 1.33 5.41 2.67
N PRO A 31 0.57 5.60 3.77
CA PRO A 31 -0.68 4.90 4.03
C PRO A 31 -1.80 5.23 3.03
N SER A 32 -1.92 6.49 2.60
CA SER A 32 -2.96 6.87 1.63
C SER A 32 -2.76 6.19 0.27
N ALA A 33 -1.51 6.06 -0.18
CA ALA A 33 -1.18 5.42 -1.45
C ALA A 33 -1.46 3.92 -1.42
N VAL A 34 -1.12 3.23 -0.32
CA VAL A 34 -1.42 1.79 -0.21
C VAL A 34 -2.92 1.52 -0.09
N GLN A 35 -3.67 2.39 0.59
CA GLN A 35 -5.13 2.26 0.67
C GLN A 35 -5.78 2.35 -0.71
N GLN A 36 -5.41 3.36 -1.50
CA GLN A 36 -5.92 3.51 -2.87
C GLN A 36 -5.54 2.31 -3.74
N TYR A 37 -4.29 1.85 -3.64
CA TYR A 37 -3.83 0.66 -4.36
C TYR A 37 -4.67 -0.57 -4.03
N LEU A 38 -4.89 -0.86 -2.75
CA LEU A 38 -5.68 -2.01 -2.30
C LEU A 38 -7.14 -1.95 -2.78
N VAL A 39 -7.77 -0.77 -2.71
CA VAL A 39 -9.16 -0.60 -3.19
C VAL A 39 -9.23 -0.86 -4.70
N ASN A 40 -8.30 -0.32 -5.48
CA ASN A 40 -8.28 -0.47 -6.94
C ASN A 40 -8.08 -1.94 -7.36
N GLU A 41 -7.09 -2.62 -6.80
CA GLU A 41 -6.78 -4.02 -7.12
C GLU A 41 -7.96 -4.95 -6.81
N VAL A 42 -8.56 -4.80 -5.62
CA VAL A 42 -9.72 -5.62 -5.23
C VAL A 42 -10.91 -5.32 -6.15
N GLN A 43 -11.14 -4.05 -6.45
CA GLN A 43 -12.24 -3.64 -7.32
C GLN A 43 -12.09 -4.22 -8.74
N GLU A 44 -10.88 -4.26 -9.28
CA GLU A 44 -10.60 -4.80 -10.62
C GLU A 44 -10.98 -6.27 -10.74
N VAL A 45 -10.64 -7.09 -9.72
CA VAL A 45 -11.01 -8.52 -9.70
C VAL A 45 -12.54 -8.72 -9.74
N TYR A 46 -13.30 -7.98 -8.93
CA TYR A 46 -14.77 -8.09 -8.92
C TYR A 46 -15.41 -7.54 -10.19
N ARG A 47 -14.85 -6.47 -10.76
CA ARG A 47 -15.28 -5.93 -12.06
C ARG A 47 -15.09 -6.95 -13.18
N LEU A 48 -13.94 -7.64 -13.22
CA LEU A 48 -13.66 -8.70 -14.19
C LEU A 48 -14.63 -9.88 -14.09
N GLN A 49 -15.13 -10.16 -12.88
CA GLN A 49 -16.14 -11.19 -12.63
C GLN A 49 -17.59 -10.72 -12.88
N GLY A 50 -17.77 -9.47 -13.34
CA GLY A 50 -19.09 -8.90 -13.62
C GLY A 50 -19.88 -8.49 -12.37
N VAL A 51 -19.27 -8.50 -11.19
CA VAL A 51 -19.91 -8.14 -9.92
C VAL A 51 -19.67 -6.66 -9.63
N LYS A 52 -20.75 -5.87 -9.54
CA LYS A 52 -20.70 -4.46 -9.18
C LYS A 52 -20.83 -4.29 -7.67
N ILE A 53 -19.76 -3.89 -7.00
CA ILE A 53 -19.73 -3.56 -5.58
C ILE A 53 -19.38 -2.09 -5.43
N ASN A 54 -20.04 -1.39 -4.49
CA ASN A 54 -19.73 0.01 -4.20
C ASN A 54 -18.43 0.10 -3.38
N ASP A 55 -17.56 1.00 -3.79
CA ASP A 55 -16.19 1.19 -3.27
C ASP A 55 -16.16 1.40 -1.76
N LYS A 56 -17.20 2.01 -1.19
CA LYS A 56 -17.35 2.19 0.27
C LYS A 56 -17.18 0.90 1.06
N HIS A 57 -17.57 -0.24 0.50
CA HIS A 57 -17.46 -1.54 1.17
C HIS A 57 -16.01 -1.99 1.28
N PHE A 58 -15.21 -1.77 0.23
CA PHE A 58 -13.78 -2.09 0.24
C PHE A 58 -13.01 -1.10 1.10
N GLU A 59 -13.34 0.19 1.03
CA GLU A 59 -12.71 1.22 1.86
C GLU A 59 -12.87 0.93 3.35
N VAL A 60 -14.06 0.50 3.79
CA VAL A 60 -14.30 0.14 5.19
C VAL A 60 -13.41 -1.03 5.63
N VAL A 61 -13.20 -2.03 4.77
CA VAL A 61 -12.32 -3.18 5.06
C VAL A 61 -10.84 -2.75 5.08
N VAL A 62 -10.39 -2.02 4.06
CA VAL A 62 -9.02 -1.55 3.94
C VAL A 62 -8.66 -0.62 5.12
N ARG A 63 -9.61 0.18 5.61
CA ARG A 63 -9.45 0.97 6.83
C ARG A 63 -9.16 0.10 8.06
N GLN A 64 -9.79 -1.08 8.18
CA GLN A 64 -9.54 -1.99 9.30
C GLN A 64 -8.13 -2.62 9.23
N MET A 65 -7.59 -2.82 8.04
CA MET A 65 -6.23 -3.38 7.86
C MET A 65 -5.14 -2.44 8.38
N MET A 66 -5.40 -1.12 8.40
CA MET A 66 -4.42 -0.08 8.75
C MET A 66 -4.51 0.39 10.22
N ARG A 67 -5.13 -0.39 11.12
CA ARG A 67 -5.40 0.05 12.51
C ARG A 67 -4.23 -0.05 13.47
N LYS A 68 -3.18 -0.79 13.11
CA LYS A 68 -2.02 -1.01 13.98
C LYS A 68 -0.84 -0.20 13.45
N VAL A 69 -0.11 0.42 14.37
CA VAL A 69 1.15 1.11 14.10
C VAL A 69 2.24 0.50 14.96
N ARG A 70 3.45 0.40 14.42
CA ARG A 70 4.64 0.03 15.18
C ARG A 70 5.29 1.29 15.70
N ILE A 71 5.54 1.34 17.00
CA ILE A 71 6.29 2.42 17.63
C ILE A 71 7.78 2.11 17.41
N ILE A 72 8.53 3.09 16.91
CA ILE A 72 9.98 2.99 16.68
C ILE A 72 10.75 3.68 17.81
N ASP A 73 10.17 4.75 18.37
CA ASP A 73 10.70 5.48 19.51
C ASP A 73 9.54 5.76 20.47
N SER A 74 9.68 5.30 21.70
CA SER A 74 8.69 5.42 22.75
C SER A 74 8.73 6.76 23.48
N GLY A 75 9.82 7.52 23.36
CA GLY A 75 10.02 8.76 24.11
C GLY A 75 9.77 8.57 25.61
N ASP A 76 8.86 9.37 26.16
CA ASP A 76 8.50 9.34 27.59
C ASP A 76 7.39 8.32 27.93
N THR A 77 6.95 7.50 26.97
CA THR A 77 5.90 6.50 27.21
C THR A 77 6.48 5.20 27.77
N ILE A 78 5.68 4.52 28.60
CA ILE A 78 6.03 3.21 29.20
C ILE A 78 5.83 2.08 28.16
N PHE A 79 6.32 2.28 26.94
CA PHE A 79 6.29 1.26 25.92
C PHE A 79 7.35 0.20 26.27
N LEU A 80 6.90 -1.04 26.46
CA LEU A 80 7.80 -2.19 26.59
C LEU A 80 8.18 -2.62 25.18
N GLU A 81 9.46 -2.42 24.83
CA GLU A 81 10.06 -3.12 23.69
C GLU A 81 10.14 -4.62 24.02
N ASP A 82 9.66 -5.47 23.10
CA ASP A 82 9.83 -6.93 23.18
C ASP A 82 11.31 -7.32 23.00
#